data_AF-A0A8C6ABU2-F1
#
_entry.id   AF-A0A8C6ABU2-F1
#
_cell.length_a   1.000
_cell.length_b   1.000
_cell.length_c   1.000
_cell.angle_alpha   90.00
_cell.angle_beta   90.00
_cell.angle_gamma   90.00
#
_symmetry.space_group_name_H-M   'P 1'
#
loop_
_entity.id
_entity.type
_entity.pdbx_description
1 polymer ?
#
loop_
_entity_poly.entity_id
_entity_poly.type
_entity_poly.pdbx_seq_one_letter_code
_entity_poly.pdbx_strand_id
1 'polypeptide(L)'
;MDHEQSQGATLLQLLRLLWLLPHSWATPAALAPLWRDDLQNHTFRHTVFCQDGSPSIGLTETYDEDLLFSFDFSRNTRVPRLPEFADWAQDQRDASAIVFDKGFCEAMIEHIGPALEGKIPVSRGFPVAEVFTMKPLEFGKPNTLVCFISNLFPPTLTVNWQHNSVPVEGVGPTFVSAMDGLTFQAFSYLNFTPEPYDLFSCIVTHEIDRHTAIAYWVPQNALPSDFLENVLCGIAFGLGVLGIIVGTVLIIYFRKPCSGD
;
A
#
# COMPACT_ATOMS: atom_id res chain seq x y z
N MET A 1 -19.93 -17.83 -91.37
CA MET A 1 -19.77 -19.27 -91.59
C MET A 1 -18.76 -19.75 -90.57
N ASP A 2 -19.20 -19.87 -89.32
CA ASP A 2 -19.83 -21.06 -88.71
C ASP A 2 -18.73 -22.02 -88.22
N HIS A 3 -18.34 -21.99 -86.94
CA HIS A 3 -18.93 -22.61 -85.74
C HIS A 3 -18.79 -24.14 -85.68
N GLU A 4 -17.82 -24.61 -84.87
CA GLU A 4 -17.91 -25.66 -83.84
C GLU A 4 -16.47 -25.83 -83.26
N GLN A 5 -16.12 -25.45 -82.02
CA GLN A 5 -16.62 -25.90 -80.71
C GLN A 5 -16.40 -27.42 -80.58
N SER A 6 -15.80 -28.00 -79.54
CA SER A 6 -16.01 -27.78 -78.12
C SER A 6 -15.14 -28.81 -77.39
N GLN A 7 -14.05 -28.40 -76.71
CA GLN A 7 -13.45 -29.22 -75.63
C GLN A 7 -12.39 -28.47 -74.81
N GLY A 8 -11.79 -27.40 -75.35
CA GLY A 8 -10.81 -26.58 -74.61
C GLY A 8 -11.42 -25.46 -73.74
N ALA A 9 -12.65 -25.02 -74.04
CA ALA A 9 -13.25 -23.85 -73.38
C ALA A 9 -14.01 -24.17 -72.07
N THR A 10 -14.47 -25.41 -71.90
CA THR A 10 -15.17 -25.84 -70.67
C THR A 10 -14.21 -26.09 -69.50
N LEU A 11 -12.96 -26.49 -69.77
CA LEU A 11 -11.96 -26.67 -68.71
C LEU A 11 -11.45 -25.32 -68.16
N LEU A 12 -11.35 -24.30 -69.01
CA LEU A 12 -10.88 -22.96 -68.64
C LEU A 12 -11.95 -22.10 -67.93
N GLN A 13 -13.24 -22.39 -68.12
CA GLN A 13 -14.31 -21.77 -67.32
C GLN A 13 -14.42 -22.39 -65.92
N LEU A 14 -14.12 -23.69 -65.73
CA LEU A 14 -14.08 -24.30 -64.40
C LEU A 14 -12.92 -23.78 -63.54
N LEU A 15 -11.79 -23.40 -64.15
CA LEU A 15 -10.66 -22.78 -63.45
C LEU A 15 -10.92 -21.35 -62.95
N ARG A 16 -11.91 -20.64 -63.50
CA ARG A 16 -12.30 -19.29 -63.02
C ARG A 16 -13.30 -19.30 -61.86
N LEU A 17 -13.92 -20.44 -61.54
CA LEU A 17 -14.79 -20.58 -60.37
C LEU A 17 -14.06 -21.04 -59.11
N LEU A 18 -12.77 -21.40 -59.18
CA LEU A 18 -11.96 -21.73 -58.00
C LEU A 18 -11.72 -20.54 -57.04
N TRP A 19 -11.96 -19.31 -57.49
CA TRP A 19 -11.92 -18.10 -56.64
C TRP A 19 -13.24 -17.80 -55.92
N LEU A 20 -14.31 -18.56 -56.20
CA LEU A 20 -15.61 -18.45 -55.51
C LEU A 20 -15.79 -19.52 -54.42
N LEU A 21 -14.82 -20.41 -54.23
CA LEU A 21 -14.78 -21.24 -53.03
C LEU A 21 -14.50 -20.30 -51.85
N PRO A 22 -15.37 -20.23 -50.83
CA PRO A 22 -15.04 -19.50 -49.62
C PRO A 22 -13.71 -20.08 -49.14
N HIS A 23 -12.68 -19.24 -49.08
CA HIS A 23 -11.48 -19.57 -48.35
C HIS A 23 -11.98 -19.92 -46.96
N SER A 24 -12.05 -21.23 -46.70
CA SER A 24 -12.23 -21.76 -45.38
C SER A 24 -11.10 -21.10 -44.64
N TRP A 25 -11.44 -20.16 -43.76
CA TRP A 25 -10.49 -19.71 -42.78
C TRP A 25 -9.97 -21.00 -42.17
N ALA A 26 -8.71 -21.33 -42.49
CA ALA A 26 -7.89 -21.99 -41.51
C ALA A 26 -8.09 -21.07 -40.31
N THR A 27 -8.89 -21.54 -39.35
CA THR A 27 -8.82 -20.98 -38.02
C THR A 27 -7.32 -20.94 -37.76
N PRO A 28 -6.72 -19.76 -37.49
CA PRO A 28 -5.53 -19.81 -36.68
C PRO A 28 -6.01 -20.67 -35.53
N ALA A 29 -5.42 -21.86 -35.35
CA ALA A 29 -5.38 -22.41 -34.02
C ALA A 29 -4.87 -21.22 -33.23
N ALA A 30 -5.77 -20.57 -32.51
CA ALA A 30 -5.38 -19.62 -31.55
C ALA A 30 -4.51 -20.50 -30.65
N LEU A 31 -3.20 -20.40 -30.85
CA LEU A 31 -2.37 -20.00 -29.74
C LEU A 31 -3.03 -18.71 -29.23
N ALA A 32 -4.16 -18.88 -28.52
CA ALA A 32 -4.32 -18.23 -27.27
C ALA A 32 -2.92 -18.37 -26.66
N PRO A 33 -2.28 -17.28 -26.24
CA PRO A 33 -1.33 -17.47 -25.19
C PRO A 33 -2.13 -18.33 -24.21
N LEU A 34 -1.65 -19.55 -23.94
CA LEU A 34 -1.93 -20.13 -22.65
C LEU A 34 -1.41 -19.05 -21.71
N TRP A 35 -2.27 -18.11 -21.35
CA TRP A 35 -2.32 -17.53 -20.03
C TRP A 35 -2.60 -18.75 -19.16
N ARG A 36 -1.56 -19.56 -18.99
CA ARG A 36 -1.28 -20.11 -17.70
C ARG A 36 -0.89 -18.84 -16.94
N ASP A 37 -1.91 -18.09 -16.53
CA ASP A 37 -1.76 -17.25 -15.35
C ASP A 37 -1.15 -18.20 -14.35
N ASP A 38 0.12 -17.95 -14.00
CA ASP A 38 0.74 -18.64 -12.89
C ASP A 38 -0.08 -18.21 -11.66
N LEU A 39 -1.16 -18.95 -11.40
CA LEU A 39 -2.08 -18.69 -10.30
C LEU A 39 -1.24 -18.69 -9.03
N GLN A 40 -1.13 -17.51 -8.43
CA GLN A 40 -0.43 -17.35 -7.16
C GLN A 40 -1.40 -17.70 -6.04
N ASN A 41 -0.89 -18.40 -5.04
CA ASN A 41 -1.64 -18.67 -3.82
C ASN A 41 -1.54 -17.43 -2.92
N HIS A 42 -2.67 -17.03 -2.37
CA HIS A 42 -2.78 -15.94 -1.42
C HIS A 42 -3.23 -16.48 -0.07
N THR A 43 -2.86 -15.79 1.01
CA THR A 43 -3.18 -16.22 2.37
C THR A 43 -4.24 -15.31 2.97
N PHE A 44 -5.43 -15.87 3.22
CA PHE A 44 -6.43 -15.25 4.06
C PHE A 44 -6.33 -15.83 5.49
N ARG A 45 -6.13 -14.96 6.48
CA ARG A 45 -5.97 -15.36 7.88
C ARG A 45 -7.14 -14.81 8.69
N HIS A 46 -7.89 -15.70 9.34
CA HIS A 46 -8.95 -15.39 10.29
C HIS A 46 -8.48 -15.79 11.70
N THR A 47 -8.10 -14.81 12.52
CA THR A 47 -7.48 -15.07 13.83
C THR A 47 -8.36 -14.56 14.95
N VAL A 48 -9.03 -15.48 15.65
CA VAL A 48 -9.68 -15.21 16.95
C VAL A 48 -8.63 -15.38 18.04
N PHE A 49 -8.52 -14.40 18.94
CA PHE A 49 -7.58 -14.42 20.06
C PHE A 49 -8.23 -13.87 21.33
N CYS A 50 -7.79 -14.36 22.47
CA CYS A 50 -8.26 -13.98 23.79
C CYS A 50 -7.11 -13.90 24.78
N GLN A 51 -7.26 -13.08 25.82
CA GLN A 51 -6.25 -12.84 26.85
C GLN A 51 -6.92 -12.35 28.15
N ASP A 52 -6.18 -12.39 29.26
CA ASP A 52 -6.65 -11.85 30.56
C ASP A 52 -6.70 -10.30 30.58
N GLY A 53 -6.05 -9.64 29.62
CA GLY A 53 -5.99 -8.18 29.49
C GLY A 53 -7.15 -7.56 28.70
N SER A 54 -7.10 -6.25 28.49
CA SER A 54 -8.05 -5.53 27.62
C SER A 54 -7.38 -5.17 26.29
N PRO A 55 -7.94 -5.52 25.11
CA PRO A 55 -9.21 -6.22 24.93
C PRO A 55 -9.09 -7.72 25.31
N SER A 56 -10.11 -8.28 25.96
CA SER A 56 -10.10 -9.69 26.41
C SER A 56 -10.34 -10.69 25.28
N ILE A 57 -10.98 -10.23 24.20
CA ILE A 57 -11.29 -11.00 23.00
C ILE A 57 -11.10 -10.09 21.78
N GLY A 58 -10.53 -10.64 20.72
CA GLY A 58 -10.35 -9.96 19.45
C GLY A 58 -10.42 -10.93 18.28
N LEU A 59 -10.75 -10.39 17.12
CA LEU A 59 -10.72 -11.09 15.85
C LEU A 59 -10.18 -10.12 14.79
N THR A 60 -9.15 -10.57 14.07
CA THR A 60 -8.58 -9.84 12.93
C THR A 60 -8.54 -10.74 11.71
N GLU A 61 -8.87 -10.16 10.55
CA GLU A 61 -8.87 -10.81 9.25
C GLU A 61 -7.86 -10.12 8.35
N THR A 62 -6.86 -10.85 7.86
CA THR A 62 -5.81 -10.30 6.98
C THR A 62 -5.76 -11.03 5.65
N TYR A 63 -5.42 -10.32 4.58
CA TYR A 63 -5.11 -10.88 3.27
C TYR A 63 -3.68 -10.52 2.90
N ASP A 64 -2.83 -11.52 2.68
CA ASP A 64 -1.39 -11.34 2.41
C ASP A 64 -0.71 -10.35 3.37
N GLU A 65 -1.03 -10.49 4.67
CA GLU A 65 -0.51 -9.68 5.79
C GLU A 65 -1.13 -8.28 5.97
N ASP A 66 -1.93 -7.80 5.02
CA ASP A 66 -2.69 -6.57 5.16
C ASP A 66 -4.01 -6.79 5.91
N LEU A 67 -4.31 -5.93 6.88
CA LEU A 67 -5.56 -6.00 7.65
C LEU A 67 -6.75 -5.62 6.77
N LEU A 68 -7.72 -6.52 6.64
CA LEU A 68 -9.00 -6.26 6.00
C LEU A 68 -10.02 -5.79 7.02
N PHE A 69 -10.23 -6.58 8.08
CA PHE A 69 -11.24 -6.32 9.09
C PHE A 69 -10.72 -6.60 10.50
N SER A 70 -11.17 -5.78 11.44
CA SER A 70 -11.18 -6.10 12.87
C SER A 70 -12.61 -6.31 13.32
N PHE A 71 -12.86 -7.22 14.25
CA PHE A 71 -14.21 -7.46 14.76
C PHE A 71 -14.48 -6.67 16.05
N ASP A 72 -15.57 -5.90 16.06
CA ASP A 72 -16.08 -5.28 17.28
C ASP A 72 -17.12 -6.20 17.92
N PHE A 73 -16.69 -6.93 18.96
CA PHE A 73 -17.55 -7.85 19.71
C PHE A 73 -18.63 -7.14 20.53
N SER A 74 -18.49 -5.85 20.84
CA SER A 74 -19.51 -5.08 21.56
C SER A 74 -20.70 -4.75 20.67
N ARG A 75 -20.43 -4.52 19.39
CA ARG A 75 -21.43 -4.21 18.36
C ARG A 75 -21.79 -5.39 17.47
N ASN A 76 -21.08 -6.52 17.63
CA ASN A 76 -21.20 -7.72 16.82
C ASN A 76 -21.09 -7.43 15.32
N THR A 77 -20.05 -6.69 14.92
CA THR A 77 -19.87 -6.22 13.55
C THR A 77 -18.41 -6.17 13.14
N ARG A 78 -18.14 -6.37 11.85
CA ARG A 78 -16.83 -6.13 11.27
C ARG A 78 -16.60 -4.64 11.09
N VAL A 79 -15.42 -4.19 11.47
CA VAL A 79 -14.92 -2.84 11.23
C VAL A 79 -13.91 -2.93 10.09
N PRO A 80 -14.19 -2.33 8.92
CA PRO A 80 -13.29 -2.37 7.78
C PRO A 80 -12.06 -1.49 8.04
N ARG A 81 -10.88 -1.96 7.63
CA ARG A 81 -9.63 -1.19 7.71
C ARG A 81 -9.62 0.01 6.77
N LEU A 82 -10.21 -0.14 5.59
CA LEU A 82 -10.33 0.90 4.56
C LEU A 82 -11.80 1.08 4.14
N PRO A 83 -12.21 2.30 3.73
CA PRO A 83 -13.60 2.56 3.33
C PRO A 83 -14.09 1.68 2.18
N GLU A 84 -13.21 1.28 1.26
CA GLU A 84 -13.56 0.43 0.11
C GLU A 84 -13.97 -1.00 0.53
N PHE A 85 -13.62 -1.42 1.75
CA PHE A 85 -14.00 -2.73 2.29
C PHE A 85 -15.37 -2.71 3.01
N ALA A 86 -16.02 -1.55 3.10
CA ALA A 86 -17.22 -1.37 3.94
C ALA A 86 -18.40 -2.24 3.53
N ASP A 87 -18.57 -2.51 2.23
CA ASP A 87 -19.68 -3.33 1.71
C ASP A 87 -19.54 -4.80 2.17
N TRP A 88 -18.32 -5.33 2.19
CA TRP A 88 -18.04 -6.71 2.61
C TRP A 88 -18.10 -6.89 4.12
N ALA A 89 -17.94 -5.81 4.91
CA ALA A 89 -18.07 -5.86 6.36
C ALA A 89 -19.49 -6.23 6.85
N GLN A 90 -20.50 -6.16 5.97
CA GLN A 90 -21.89 -6.52 6.29
C GLN A 90 -22.18 -8.02 6.16
N ASP A 91 -21.23 -8.83 5.69
CA ASP A 91 -21.42 -10.28 5.61
C ASP A 91 -21.49 -10.92 6.99
N GLN A 92 -22.50 -11.77 7.20
CA GLN A 92 -22.79 -12.47 8.44
C GLN A 92 -22.81 -14.00 8.29
N ARG A 93 -22.39 -14.53 7.13
CA ARG A 93 -22.45 -15.99 6.85
C ARG A 93 -21.66 -16.83 7.85
N ASP A 94 -20.65 -16.28 8.50
CA ASP A 94 -19.77 -16.93 9.46
C ASP A 94 -20.05 -16.54 10.92
N ALA A 95 -21.15 -15.83 11.20
CA ALA A 95 -21.47 -15.39 12.55
C ALA A 95 -21.51 -16.53 13.57
N SER A 96 -22.02 -17.71 13.19
CA SER A 96 -22.02 -18.90 14.06
C SER A 96 -20.63 -19.43 14.37
N ALA A 97 -19.71 -19.38 13.40
CA ALA A 97 -18.32 -19.80 13.58
C ALA A 97 -17.59 -18.82 14.52
N ILE A 98 -17.76 -17.51 14.31
CA ILE A 98 -17.18 -16.48 15.18
C ILE A 98 -17.65 -16.65 16.62
N VAL A 99 -18.95 -16.91 16.84
CA VAL A 99 -19.50 -17.14 18.19
C VAL A 99 -18.93 -18.40 18.83
N PHE A 100 -18.78 -19.49 18.07
CA PHE A 100 -18.17 -20.72 18.56
C PHE A 100 -16.71 -20.51 18.94
N ASP A 101 -15.90 -19.92 18.06
CA ASP A 101 -14.48 -19.69 18.28
C ASP A 101 -14.25 -18.73 19.45
N LYS A 102 -15.07 -17.68 19.57
CA LYS A 102 -15.07 -16.79 20.74
C LYS A 102 -15.28 -17.58 22.03
N GLY A 103 -16.38 -18.34 22.11
CA GLY A 103 -16.74 -19.07 23.32
C GLY A 103 -15.69 -20.11 23.69
N PHE A 104 -15.11 -20.77 22.69
CA PHE A 104 -14.01 -21.71 22.90
C PHE A 104 -12.74 -21.02 23.40
N CYS A 105 -12.37 -19.87 22.84
CA CYS A 105 -11.22 -19.09 23.29
C CYS A 105 -11.39 -18.63 24.75
N GLU A 106 -12.53 -18.03 25.08
CA GLU A 106 -12.84 -17.58 26.44
C GLU A 106 -12.82 -18.75 27.44
N ALA A 107 -13.37 -19.91 27.07
CA ALA A 107 -13.31 -21.12 27.89
C ALA A 107 -11.88 -21.63 28.13
N MET A 108 -10.97 -21.48 27.17
CA MET A 108 -9.55 -21.80 27.38
C MET A 108 -8.92 -20.89 28.43
N ILE A 109 -9.17 -19.58 28.37
CA ILE A 109 -8.68 -18.63 29.38
C ILE A 109 -9.25 -19.00 30.76
N GLU A 110 -10.55 -19.24 30.87
CA GLU A 110 -11.23 -19.54 32.13
C GLU A 110 -10.81 -20.88 32.75
N HIS A 111 -10.66 -21.94 31.95
CA HIS A 111 -10.44 -23.29 32.47
C HIS A 111 -8.97 -23.76 32.41
N ILE A 112 -8.19 -23.31 31.42
CA ILE A 112 -6.79 -23.72 31.26
C ILE A 112 -5.86 -22.73 31.98
N GLY A 113 -6.15 -21.42 31.91
CA GLY A 113 -5.34 -20.36 32.54
C GLY A 113 -5.00 -20.66 34.01
N PRO A 114 -6.01 -20.85 34.89
CA PRO A 114 -5.77 -21.15 36.31
C PRO A 114 -4.99 -22.45 36.56
N ALA A 115 -5.15 -23.44 35.67
CA ALA A 115 -4.44 -24.71 35.79
C ALA A 115 -2.93 -24.58 35.49
N LEU A 116 -2.53 -23.60 34.69
CA LEU A 116 -1.15 -23.35 34.25
C LEU A 116 -0.48 -22.18 34.98
N GLU A 117 -1.25 -21.36 35.70
CA GLU A 117 -0.76 -20.22 36.46
C GLU A 117 0.38 -20.63 37.41
N GLY A 118 1.52 -19.93 37.31
CA GLY A 118 2.72 -20.20 38.09
C GLY A 118 3.48 -21.49 37.74
N LYS A 119 2.98 -22.32 36.83
CA LYS A 119 3.61 -23.58 36.41
C LYS A 119 4.46 -23.44 35.15
N ILE A 120 4.09 -22.51 34.28
CA ILE A 120 4.82 -22.21 33.05
C ILE A 120 5.07 -20.69 32.93
N PRO A 121 6.18 -20.28 32.28
CA PRO A 121 6.39 -18.88 31.97
C PRO A 121 5.35 -18.39 30.94
N VAL A 122 4.80 -17.20 31.16
CA VAL A 122 3.89 -16.55 30.21
C VAL A 122 4.71 -16.00 29.04
N SER A 123 4.32 -16.34 27.81
CA SER A 123 4.97 -15.80 26.60
C SER A 123 4.76 -14.30 26.50
N ARG A 124 5.83 -13.55 26.21
CA ARG A 124 5.84 -12.09 26.09
C ARG A 124 6.87 -11.64 25.07
N GLY A 125 6.51 -10.63 24.28
CA GLY A 125 7.38 -9.89 23.37
C GLY A 125 7.52 -8.44 23.84
N PHE A 126 8.71 -7.87 23.67
CA PHE A 126 8.92 -6.45 23.85
C PHE A 126 8.63 -5.73 22.52
N PRO A 127 7.62 -4.86 22.45
CA PRO A 127 7.27 -4.20 21.19
C PRO A 127 8.42 -3.34 20.71
N VAL A 128 8.66 -3.38 19.40
CA VAL A 128 9.67 -2.55 18.74
C VAL A 128 8.94 -1.53 17.88
N ALA A 129 9.26 -0.25 18.06
CA ALA A 129 8.65 0.85 17.33
C ALA A 129 9.62 1.41 16.27
N GLU A 130 9.09 1.69 15.10
CA GLU A 130 9.79 2.35 14.00
C GLU A 130 8.92 3.48 13.46
N VAL A 131 9.54 4.63 13.15
CA VAL A 131 8.82 5.80 12.63
C VAL A 131 9.41 6.23 11.30
N PHE A 132 8.55 6.37 10.30
CA PHE A 132 8.90 6.81 8.95
C PHE A 132 7.75 7.62 8.32
N THR A 133 8.05 8.32 7.24
CA THR A 133 7.04 9.07 6.47
C THR A 133 6.38 8.18 5.43
N MET A 134 5.07 8.34 5.26
CA MET A 134 4.30 7.59 4.26
C MET A 134 4.67 7.98 2.82
N LYS A 135 5.09 9.24 2.62
CA LYS A 135 5.58 9.76 1.34
C LYS A 135 7.01 10.28 1.50
N PRO A 136 7.80 10.40 0.41
CA PRO A 136 9.07 11.10 0.44
C PRO A 136 8.96 12.47 1.13
N LEU A 137 9.98 12.83 1.90
CA LEU A 137 9.99 14.05 2.71
C LEU A 137 10.13 15.28 1.81
N GLU A 138 9.16 16.19 1.88
CA GLU A 138 9.18 17.50 1.23
C GLU A 138 8.69 18.56 2.21
N PHE A 139 9.54 19.54 2.55
CA PHE A 139 9.17 20.59 3.50
C PHE A 139 7.96 21.40 3.01
N GLY A 140 7.04 21.68 3.93
CA GLY A 140 5.83 22.46 3.64
C GLY A 140 4.73 21.72 2.87
N LYS A 141 4.92 20.44 2.48
CA LYS A 141 3.86 19.62 1.86
C LYS A 141 3.25 18.63 2.86
N PRO A 142 1.92 18.46 2.92
CA PRO A 142 1.28 17.52 3.83
C PRO A 142 1.80 16.08 3.67
N ASN A 143 2.11 15.44 4.79
CA ASN A 143 2.59 14.07 4.87
C ASN A 143 1.98 13.37 6.10
N THR A 144 2.29 12.09 6.27
CA THR A 144 1.81 11.29 7.41
C THR A 144 3.00 10.53 7.98
N LEU A 145 3.24 10.68 9.28
CA LEU A 145 4.14 9.78 10.01
C LEU A 145 3.40 8.48 10.30
N VAL A 146 4.09 7.37 10.06
CA VAL A 146 3.65 6.03 10.38
C VAL A 146 4.52 5.55 11.55
N CYS A 147 3.88 5.15 12.64
CA CYS A 147 4.53 4.37 13.68
C CYS A 147 4.14 2.92 13.49
N PHE A 148 5.12 2.12 13.07
CA PHE A 148 4.99 0.67 12.95
C PHE A 148 5.48 0.03 14.25
N ILE A 149 4.67 -0.89 14.78
CA ILE A 149 4.99 -1.64 16.00
C ILE A 149 5.04 -3.12 15.63
N SER A 150 6.20 -3.75 15.85
CA SER A 150 6.42 -5.18 15.68
C SER A 150 6.71 -5.88 17.01
N ASN A 151 6.80 -7.21 17.00
CA ASN A 151 7.07 -8.04 18.19
C ASN A 151 6.12 -7.77 19.37
N LEU A 152 4.86 -7.45 19.05
CA LEU A 152 3.82 -7.17 20.05
C LEU A 152 3.20 -8.49 20.51
N PHE A 153 3.45 -8.86 21.77
CA PHE A 153 2.77 -9.98 22.40
C PHE A 153 2.79 -9.86 23.94
N PRO A 154 1.64 -9.99 24.64
CA PRO A 154 0.27 -10.06 24.11
C PRO A 154 -0.21 -8.76 23.40
N PRO A 155 -1.36 -8.76 22.69
CA PRO A 155 -1.78 -7.66 21.82
C PRO A 155 -2.41 -6.48 22.58
N THR A 156 -1.75 -5.99 23.63
CA THR A 156 -2.23 -4.85 24.41
C THR A 156 -1.22 -3.72 24.47
N LEU A 157 -1.54 -2.59 23.84
CA LEU A 157 -0.68 -1.41 23.83
C LEU A 157 -1.46 -0.09 23.82
N THR A 158 -0.78 0.97 24.26
CA THR A 158 -1.15 2.37 24.01
C THR A 158 -0.06 3.05 23.19
N VAL A 159 -0.47 3.86 22.20
CA VAL A 159 0.46 4.62 21.35
C VAL A 159 0.18 6.11 21.49
N ASN A 160 1.21 6.86 21.89
CA ASN A 160 1.14 8.31 22.04
C ASN A 160 2.16 8.98 21.12
N TRP A 161 1.77 10.12 20.54
CA TRP A 161 2.67 10.94 19.73
C TRP A 161 3.08 12.21 20.48
N GLN A 162 4.32 12.64 20.26
CA GLN A 162 4.80 13.95 20.70
C GLN A 162 5.48 14.68 19.55
N HIS A 163 5.35 16.01 19.57
CA HIS A 163 6.08 16.96 18.74
C HIS A 163 6.89 17.86 19.67
N ASN A 164 8.21 17.87 19.56
CA ASN A 164 9.11 18.61 20.44
C ASN A 164 8.84 18.37 21.95
N SER A 165 8.61 17.10 22.32
CA SER A 165 8.25 16.65 23.67
C SER A 165 6.86 17.08 24.18
N VAL A 166 6.02 17.66 23.33
CA VAL A 166 4.64 18.04 23.65
C VAL A 166 3.67 17.04 23.03
N PRO A 167 2.68 16.51 23.79
CA PRO A 167 1.67 15.62 23.24
C PRO A 167 0.89 16.25 22.08
N VAL A 168 0.65 15.46 21.03
CA VAL A 168 -0.11 15.89 19.86
C VAL A 168 -1.54 15.35 19.92
N GLU A 169 -2.53 16.19 19.65
CA GLU A 169 -3.94 15.80 19.55
C GLU A 169 -4.31 15.40 18.10
N GLY A 170 -5.44 14.70 17.94
CA GLY A 170 -5.95 14.36 16.60
C GLY A 170 -5.26 13.15 15.94
N VAL A 171 -4.57 12.32 16.72
CA VAL A 171 -4.02 11.04 16.27
C VAL A 171 -5.18 10.09 15.92
N GLY A 172 -5.08 9.41 14.78
CA GLY A 172 -6.04 8.37 14.40
C GLY A 172 -6.03 7.15 15.34
N PRO A 173 -6.98 6.22 15.20
CA PRO A 173 -6.96 4.98 15.97
C PRO A 173 -5.69 4.16 15.67
N THR A 174 -5.26 3.35 16.64
CA THR A 174 -4.21 2.36 16.43
C THR A 174 -4.83 1.08 15.91
N PHE A 175 -4.32 0.55 14.80
CA PHE A 175 -4.81 -0.67 14.18
C PHE A 175 -3.89 -1.83 14.55
N VAL A 176 -4.42 -2.85 15.21
CA VAL A 176 -3.70 -4.06 15.60
C VAL A 176 -4.09 -5.20 14.67
N SER A 177 -3.12 -5.99 14.19
CA SER A 177 -3.37 -7.17 13.36
C SER A 177 -2.55 -8.38 13.80
N ALA A 178 -3.15 -9.56 13.70
CA ALA A 178 -2.46 -10.82 13.92
C ALA A 178 -1.60 -11.19 12.70
N MET A 179 -0.37 -11.59 12.96
CA MET A 179 0.60 -12.05 11.96
C MET A 179 0.72 -13.58 11.93
N ASP A 180 1.47 -14.11 10.97
CA ASP A 180 1.87 -15.51 11.01
C ASP A 180 2.76 -15.77 12.24
N GLY A 181 2.79 -17.01 12.74
CA GLY A 181 3.59 -17.37 13.90
C GLY A 181 3.06 -16.85 15.25
N LEU A 182 1.75 -16.55 15.34
CA LEU A 182 1.07 -16.16 16.59
C LEU A 182 1.60 -14.88 17.25
N THR A 183 2.10 -13.93 16.45
CA THR A 183 2.51 -12.59 16.90
C THR A 183 1.53 -11.52 16.41
N PHE A 184 1.64 -10.32 16.94
CA PHE A 184 0.86 -9.17 16.50
C PHE A 184 1.77 -8.04 16.02
N GLN A 185 1.19 -7.18 15.19
CA GLN A 185 1.75 -5.90 14.82
C GLN A 185 0.69 -4.81 14.99
N ALA A 186 1.14 -3.56 15.05
CA ALA A 186 0.23 -2.43 15.08
C ALA A 186 0.74 -1.24 14.26
N PHE A 187 -0.20 -0.41 13.81
CA PHE A 187 0.08 0.82 13.09
C PHE A 187 -0.68 1.99 13.70
N SER A 188 0.02 3.09 13.94
CA SER A 188 -0.55 4.40 14.29
C SER A 188 -0.10 5.45 13.28
N TYR A 189 -0.95 6.44 13.03
CA TYR A 189 -0.75 7.42 11.98
C TYR A 189 -0.93 8.84 12.52
N LEU A 190 0.00 9.73 12.16
CA LEU A 190 -0.07 11.15 12.50
C LEU A 190 0.11 11.99 11.23
N ASN A 191 -0.94 12.73 10.88
CA ASN A 191 -0.87 13.70 9.79
C ASN A 191 -0.09 14.95 10.25
N PHE A 192 0.82 15.42 9.42
CA PHE A 192 1.64 16.60 9.72
C PHE A 192 2.11 17.29 8.44
N THR A 193 2.62 18.50 8.59
CA THR A 193 3.35 19.19 7.53
C THR A 193 4.79 19.37 8.03
N PRO A 194 5.79 18.71 7.40
CA PRO A 194 7.16 18.71 7.89
C PRO A 194 7.80 20.09 7.75
N GLU A 195 8.48 20.51 8.81
CA GLU A 195 9.32 21.69 8.88
C GLU A 195 10.77 21.32 9.18
N PRO A 196 11.74 22.18 8.81
CA PRO A 196 13.11 22.02 9.27
C PRO A 196 13.17 22.00 10.81
N TYR A 197 13.99 21.11 11.36
CA TYR A 197 14.20 20.93 12.81
C TYR A 197 13.03 20.34 13.59
N ASP A 198 12.02 19.78 12.92
CA ASP A 198 11.00 18.97 13.58
C ASP A 198 11.61 17.78 14.33
N LEU A 199 11.09 17.53 15.53
CA LEU A 199 11.35 16.31 16.28
C LEU A 199 10.02 15.69 16.69
N PHE A 200 9.71 14.53 16.12
CA PHE A 200 8.56 13.74 16.52
C PHE A 200 9.02 12.48 17.27
N SER A 201 8.19 11.98 18.17
CA SER A 201 8.39 10.68 18.79
C SER A 201 7.08 9.91 18.90
N CYS A 202 7.14 8.63 18.53
CA CYS A 202 6.11 7.65 18.84
C CYS A 202 6.50 6.91 20.13
N ILE A 203 5.62 6.96 21.12
CA ILE A 203 5.79 6.32 22.42
C ILE A 203 4.80 5.17 22.51
N VAL A 204 5.32 3.96 22.57
CA VAL A 204 4.55 2.71 22.62
C VAL A 204 4.66 2.14 24.02
N THR A 205 3.55 2.03 24.72
CA THR A 205 3.48 1.43 26.06
C THR A 205 2.82 0.06 25.96
N HIS A 206 3.53 -0.99 26.34
CA HIS A 206 2.99 -2.32 26.50
C HIS A 206 2.29 -2.41 27.85
N GLU A 207 0.96 -2.58 27.85
CA GLU A 207 0.17 -2.40 29.08
C GLU A 207 0.43 -3.47 30.14
N ILE A 208 0.90 -4.64 29.73
CA ILE A 208 1.05 -5.81 30.62
C ILE A 208 2.26 -5.68 31.55
N ASP A 209 3.38 -5.16 31.06
CA ASP A 209 4.62 -5.02 31.82
C ASP A 209 5.07 -3.56 31.98
N ARG A 210 4.30 -2.61 31.45
CA ARG A 210 4.62 -1.18 31.39
C ARG A 210 5.97 -0.91 30.70
N HIS A 211 6.42 -1.84 29.85
CA HIS A 211 7.55 -1.59 28.99
C HIS A 211 7.20 -0.48 28.00
N THR A 212 8.13 0.45 27.79
CA THR A 212 7.94 1.56 26.87
C THR A 212 9.03 1.57 25.81
N ALA A 213 8.62 1.48 24.56
CA ALA A 213 9.50 1.69 23.41
C ALA A 213 9.26 3.09 22.85
N ILE A 214 10.34 3.81 22.52
CA ILE A 214 10.27 5.16 21.95
C ILE A 214 11.04 5.17 20.64
N ALA A 215 10.37 5.63 19.59
CA ALA A 215 10.97 5.81 18.27
C ALA A 215 10.92 7.29 17.89
N TYR A 216 12.07 7.85 17.55
CA TYR A 216 12.21 9.25 17.16
C TYR A 216 12.24 9.39 15.64
N TRP A 217 11.68 10.49 15.16
CA TRP A 217 11.78 10.91 13.77
C TRP A 217 12.26 12.36 13.70
N VAL A 218 13.23 12.58 12.81
CA VAL A 218 13.75 13.89 12.44
C VAL A 218 13.83 14.00 10.92
N PRO A 219 13.63 15.19 10.33
CA PRO A 219 13.78 15.40 8.91
C PRO A 219 15.20 15.05 8.42
N GLN A 220 15.32 14.15 7.45
CA GLN A 220 16.59 13.82 6.79
C GLN A 220 16.36 13.66 5.29
N ASN A 221 17.33 14.11 4.48
CA ASN A 221 17.34 13.94 3.03
C ASN A 221 16.03 14.42 2.35
N ALA A 222 15.52 15.58 2.77
CA ALA A 222 14.32 16.17 2.16
C ALA A 222 14.56 16.43 0.66
N LEU A 223 13.55 16.11 -0.16
CA LEU A 223 13.56 16.44 -1.58
C LEU A 223 13.53 17.97 -1.73
N PRO A 224 14.26 18.51 -2.73
CA PRO A 224 14.15 19.92 -3.09
C PRO A 224 12.70 20.26 -3.42
N SER A 225 12.26 21.45 -3.02
CA SER A 225 10.92 21.92 -3.37
C SER A 225 10.81 22.14 -4.88
N ASP A 226 9.73 21.66 -5.50
CA ASP A 226 9.37 21.93 -6.90
C ASP A 226 9.41 23.43 -7.23
N PHE A 227 9.08 24.30 -6.27
CA PHE A 227 9.13 25.75 -6.47
C PHE A 227 10.55 26.23 -6.70
N LEU A 228 11.51 25.77 -5.89
CA LEU A 228 12.91 26.12 -6.04
C LEU A 228 13.45 25.61 -7.38
N GLU A 229 13.10 24.38 -7.75
CA GLU A 229 13.49 23.79 -9.04
C GLU A 229 12.93 24.62 -10.22
N ASN A 230 11.65 24.95 -10.19
CA ASN A 230 11.00 25.75 -11.23
C ASN A 230 11.58 27.17 -11.34
N VAL A 231 11.90 27.82 -10.22
CA VAL A 231 12.53 29.14 -10.20
C VAL A 231 13.94 29.08 -10.78
N LEU A 232 14.75 28.11 -10.37
CA LEU A 232 16.11 27.93 -10.89
C LEU A 232 16.09 27.63 -12.39
N CYS A 233 15.17 26.78 -12.84
CA CYS A 233 14.95 26.49 -14.25
C CYS A 233 14.55 27.76 -15.03
N GLY A 234 13.60 28.54 -14.50
CA GLY A 234 13.17 29.81 -15.08
C GLY A 234 14.30 30.85 -15.21
N ILE A 235 15.14 30.99 -14.18
CA ILE A 235 16.31 31.87 -14.20
C ILE A 235 17.31 31.39 -15.26
N ALA A 236 17.61 30.10 -15.31
CA ALA A 236 18.54 29.54 -16.29
C ALA A 236 18.05 29.76 -17.74
N PHE A 237 16.76 29.53 -17.99
CA PHE A 237 16.13 29.83 -19.28
C PHE A 237 16.21 31.32 -19.62
N GLY A 238 15.89 32.21 -18.67
CA GLY A 238 15.95 33.66 -18.87
C GLY A 238 17.36 34.16 -19.21
N LEU A 239 18.37 33.68 -18.49
CA LEU A 239 19.78 34.00 -18.76
C LEU A 239 20.25 33.45 -20.10
N GLY A 240 19.81 32.24 -20.47
CA GLY A 240 20.10 31.64 -21.78
C GLY A 240 19.56 32.49 -22.93
N VAL A 241 18.30 32.93 -22.85
CA VAL A 241 17.68 33.81 -23.86
C VAL A 241 18.40 35.15 -23.93
N LEU A 242 18.72 35.76 -22.79
CA LEU A 242 19.47 37.02 -22.75
C LEU A 242 20.86 36.87 -23.40
N GLY A 243 21.56 35.78 -23.11
CA GLY A 243 22.86 35.47 -23.71
C GLY A 243 22.78 35.33 -25.23
N ILE A 244 21.73 34.70 -25.75
CA ILE A 244 21.47 34.60 -27.20
C ILE A 244 21.25 36.00 -27.80
N ILE A 245 20.42 36.84 -27.18
CA ILE A 245 20.14 38.20 -27.68
C ILE A 245 21.42 39.03 -27.72
N VAL A 246 22.15 39.10 -26.61
CA VAL A 246 23.41 39.87 -26.51
C VAL A 246 24.46 39.34 -27.48
N GLY A 247 24.61 38.02 -27.58
CA GLY A 247 25.52 37.39 -28.54
C GLY A 247 25.19 37.75 -29.98
N THR A 248 23.91 37.74 -30.35
CA THR A 248 23.44 38.12 -31.68
C THR A 248 23.74 39.59 -31.99
N VAL A 249 23.49 40.49 -31.03
CA VAL A 249 23.80 41.93 -31.17
C VAL A 249 25.30 42.17 -31.34
N LEU A 250 26.15 41.53 -30.53
CA LEU A 250 27.60 41.64 -30.65
C LEU A 250 28.09 41.12 -32.01
N ILE A 251 27.57 39.99 -32.48
CA ILE A 251 27.90 39.46 -33.81
C ILE A 251 27.54 40.47 -34.91
N ILE A 252 26.36 41.09 -34.84
CA ILE A 252 25.94 42.12 -35.81
C ILE A 252 26.87 43.34 -35.74
N TYR A 253 27.22 43.79 -34.54
CA TYR A 253 28.08 44.95 -34.34
C TYR A 253 29.50 44.73 -34.89
N PHE A 254 30.12 43.58 -34.59
CA PHE A 254 31.48 43.26 -35.05
C PHE A 254 31.55 42.76 -36.50
N ARG A 255 30.42 42.36 -37.11
CA ARG A 255 30.34 42.03 -38.54
C ARG A 255 30.01 43.21 -39.45
N LYS A 256 29.80 44.42 -38.91
CA LYS A 256 29.74 45.61 -39.76
C LYS A 256 31.10 45.80 -40.44
N PRO A 257 31.18 45.77 -41.78
CA PRO A 257 32.42 46.05 -42.47
C PRO A 257 32.86 47.47 -42.12
N CYS A 258 34.14 47.66 -41.83
CA CYS A 258 34.76 48.98 -41.91
C CYS A 258 34.50 49.47 -43.34
N SER A 259 33.53 50.37 -43.52
CA SER A 259 33.44 51.14 -44.75
C SER A 259 34.65 52.05 -44.72
N GLY A 260 35.71 51.60 -45.40
CA GLY A 260 36.90 52.43 -45.64
C GLY A 260 36.49 53.66 -46.43
N ASP A 261 37.04 54.80 -46.00
CA ASP A 261 37.04 56.06 -46.74
C ASP A 261 37.68 55.92 -48.14
#